data_AF-A0A969MPJ0-F1
#
_entry.id   AF-A0A969MPJ0-F1
#
_cell.length_a   1.000
_cell.length_b   1.000
_cell.length_c   1.000
_cell.angle_alpha   90.00
_cell.angle_beta   90.00
_cell.angle_gamma   90.00
#
_symmetry.space_group_name_H-M   'P 1'
#
loop_
_entity.id
_entity.type
_entity.pdbx_description
1 polymer ?
#
loop_
_entity_poly.entity_id
_entity_poly.type
_entity_poly.pdbx_seq_one_letter_code
_entity_poly.pdbx_strand_id
1 'polypeptide(L)'
;MVLNKQKLKAELLREGENTCLPFDLHIFESVASTNKTLWELLAQEPSGVGDGEFPPIKTTHSDSRYVVIAAEQTAGRGQWGRKWVSSRGGLYLSYGFVPKLDINSGYQLTLASAWGIAEQLRKYGIEVEIKWPNDLVLDGRKLGGILTETKVRTSKITQAVIGVGINWTNPVPSSGVNLDCWNNQGSPSKISCLEKLAAVVLLGIDSGIQCLEQEGVNILLSRYTKLLSNLGDIVKVNDDFSGTVIGVTSTGNLHLRRSTSDTFSGKPSSVFLQPGTISLGYRNSSD
;
A
#
# COMPACT_ATOMS: atom_id res chain seq x y z
N MET A 1 -11.96 -4.92 -20.38
CA MET A 1 -11.60 -3.58 -20.90
C MET A 1 -10.32 -3.13 -20.21
N VAL A 2 -9.35 -2.57 -20.95
CA VAL A 2 -8.18 -1.90 -20.36
C VAL A 2 -8.52 -0.48 -19.95
N LEU A 3 -7.85 -0.02 -18.90
CA LEU A 3 -7.93 1.34 -18.38
C LEU A 3 -7.48 2.35 -19.46
N ASN A 4 -8.28 3.38 -19.70
CA ASN A 4 -7.99 4.37 -20.74
C ASN A 4 -6.95 5.40 -20.24
N LYS A 5 -5.77 5.43 -20.88
CA LYS A 5 -4.65 6.33 -20.49
C LYS A 5 -5.03 7.82 -20.51
N GLN A 6 -5.79 8.28 -21.51
CA GLN A 6 -6.18 9.69 -21.62
C GLN A 6 -7.18 10.07 -20.54
N LYS A 7 -8.17 9.21 -20.29
CA LYS A 7 -9.15 9.41 -19.22
C LYS A 7 -8.50 9.37 -17.84
N LEU A 8 -7.53 8.48 -17.60
CA LEU A 8 -6.73 8.50 -16.37
C LEU A 8 -5.97 9.81 -16.19
N LYS A 9 -5.30 10.31 -17.23
CA LYS A 9 -4.64 11.61 -17.18
C LYS A 9 -5.63 12.74 -16.87
N ALA A 10 -6.83 12.71 -17.45
CA ALA A 10 -7.86 13.69 -17.14
C ALA A 10 -8.35 13.60 -15.69
N GLU A 11 -8.53 12.40 -15.14
CA GLU A 11 -8.88 12.24 -13.72
C GLU A 11 -7.75 12.69 -12.79
N LEU A 12 -6.49 12.38 -13.12
CA LEU A 12 -5.33 12.85 -12.36
C LEU A 12 -5.22 14.38 -12.35
N LEU A 13 -5.48 15.05 -13.48
CA LEU A 13 -5.50 16.53 -13.55
C LEU A 13 -6.70 17.15 -12.82
N ARG A 14 -7.83 16.43 -12.75
CA ARG A 14 -9.01 16.88 -12.00
C ARG A 14 -8.81 16.78 -10.49
N GLU A 15 -8.12 15.73 -10.06
CA GLU A 15 -7.91 15.43 -8.65
C GLU A 15 -6.63 16.01 -8.06
N GLY A 16 -5.62 16.24 -8.89
CA GLY A 16 -4.40 16.91 -8.48
C GLY A 16 -4.57 18.43 -8.45
N GLU A 17 -3.89 19.08 -7.51
CA GLU A 17 -3.81 20.54 -7.44
C GLU A 17 -2.83 21.13 -8.49
N ASN A 18 -2.03 20.28 -9.15
CA ASN A 18 -0.97 20.65 -10.07
C ASN A 18 -1.32 20.40 -11.55
N THR A 19 -0.90 21.32 -12.42
CA THR A 19 -1.06 21.24 -13.88
C THR A 19 -0.09 20.26 -14.56
N CYS A 20 0.93 19.77 -13.85
CA CYS A 20 1.88 18.77 -14.32
C CYS A 20 1.77 17.50 -13.47
N LEU A 21 1.57 16.36 -14.13
CA LEU A 21 1.47 15.06 -13.46
C LEU A 21 2.88 14.44 -13.35
N PRO A 22 3.35 14.08 -12.15
CA PRO A 22 4.69 13.51 -11.97
C PRO A 22 4.79 12.04 -12.42
N PHE A 23 3.73 11.48 -13.02
CA PHE A 23 3.60 10.06 -13.32
C PHE A 23 3.91 9.74 -14.79
N ASP A 24 4.94 8.92 -15.00
CA ASP A 24 5.14 8.21 -16.27
C ASP A 24 4.30 6.93 -16.28
N LEU A 25 3.23 6.94 -17.10
CA LEU A 25 2.19 5.90 -17.09
C LEU A 25 2.43 4.84 -18.18
N HIS A 26 2.62 3.59 -17.77
CA HIS A 26 2.70 2.41 -18.63
C HIS A 26 1.51 1.49 -18.35
N ILE A 27 0.64 1.29 -19.35
CA ILE A 27 -0.62 0.53 -19.18
C ILE A 27 -0.60 -0.68 -20.10
N PHE A 28 -0.91 -1.85 -19.55
CA PHE A 28 -0.87 -3.14 -20.24
C PHE A 28 -2.22 -3.87 -20.16
N GLU A 29 -2.49 -4.72 -21.15
CA GLU A 29 -3.64 -5.65 -21.09
C GLU A 29 -3.43 -6.74 -20.04
N SER A 30 -2.30 -7.43 -20.09
CA SER A 30 -1.98 -8.55 -19.20
C SER A 30 -0.47 -8.60 -18.98
N VAL A 31 -0.04 -8.86 -17.75
CA VAL A 31 1.36 -9.03 -17.36
C VAL A 31 1.49 -10.19 -16.37
N ALA A 32 2.71 -10.69 -16.14
CA ALA A 32 2.93 -11.63 -15.05
C ALA A 32 2.69 -10.97 -13.69
N SER A 33 3.29 -9.80 -13.46
CA SER A 33 3.09 -8.98 -12.26
C SER A 33 3.52 -7.55 -12.58
N THR A 34 2.68 -6.58 -12.21
CA THR A 34 2.95 -5.13 -12.35
C THR A 34 4.26 -4.73 -11.65
N ASN A 35 4.53 -5.26 -10.46
CA ASN A 35 5.80 -5.02 -9.75
C ASN A 35 7.01 -5.51 -10.55
N LYS A 36 6.94 -6.76 -11.06
CA LYS A 36 8.02 -7.34 -11.86
C LYS A 36 8.26 -6.51 -13.13
N THR A 37 7.20 -6.17 -13.85
CA THR A 37 7.27 -5.34 -15.05
C THR A 37 7.89 -3.97 -14.76
N LEU A 38 7.52 -3.33 -13.64
CA LEU A 38 8.11 -2.06 -13.26
C LEU A 38 9.60 -2.18 -12.90
N TRP A 39 10.02 -3.23 -12.20
CA TRP A 39 11.44 -3.48 -11.97
C TRP A 39 12.24 -3.68 -13.26
N GLU A 40 11.66 -4.35 -14.26
CA GLU A 40 12.27 -4.53 -15.58
C GLU A 40 12.40 -3.21 -16.33
N LEU A 41 11.37 -2.35 -16.32
CA LEU A 41 11.43 -1.00 -16.89
C LEU A 41 12.52 -0.16 -16.23
N LEU A 42 12.57 -0.13 -14.90
CA LEU A 42 13.58 0.60 -14.14
C LEU A 42 15.01 0.08 -14.36
N ALA A 43 15.18 -1.16 -14.84
CA ALA A 43 16.48 -1.74 -15.16
C ALA A 43 16.95 -1.48 -16.60
N GLN A 44 16.03 -1.14 -17.52
CA GLN A 44 16.32 -0.93 -18.95
C GLN A 44 16.70 0.52 -19.28
N GLU A 45 16.52 1.46 -18.35
CA GLU A 45 16.92 2.85 -18.57
C GLU A 45 18.45 2.96 -18.76
N PRO A 46 18.93 3.53 -19.89
CA PRO A 46 20.35 3.51 -20.23
C PRO A 46 21.19 4.26 -19.20
N SER A 47 22.15 3.54 -18.63
CA SER A 47 23.22 4.06 -17.79
C SER A 47 24.06 5.05 -18.60
N GLY A 48 23.94 6.34 -18.30
CA GLY A 48 24.87 7.34 -18.82
C GLY A 48 26.28 7.02 -18.34
N VAL A 49 27.20 6.82 -19.28
CA VAL A 49 28.63 6.53 -19.09
C VAL A 49 29.27 7.44 -18.03
N GLY A 50 29.92 6.82 -17.06
CA GLY A 50 30.75 7.42 -16.01
C GLY A 50 31.39 6.29 -15.19
N ASP A 51 32.72 6.26 -15.16
CA ASP A 51 33.54 5.10 -14.86
C ASP A 51 33.30 4.47 -13.46
N GLY A 52 33.21 3.13 -13.41
CA GLY A 52 33.59 2.33 -12.24
C GLY A 52 32.59 2.09 -11.11
N GLU A 53 31.53 2.87 -10.98
CA GLU A 53 30.46 2.63 -10.01
C GLU A 53 29.12 2.78 -10.72
N PHE A 54 28.28 1.73 -10.73
CA PHE A 54 26.92 1.85 -11.29
C PHE A 54 26.25 3.13 -10.74
N PRO A 55 25.94 4.13 -11.59
CA PRO A 55 25.40 5.38 -11.10
C PRO A 55 23.93 5.17 -10.69
N PRO A 56 23.38 6.01 -9.79
CA PRO A 56 21.95 6.07 -9.56
C PRO A 56 21.22 6.27 -10.89
N ILE A 57 19.96 5.84 -11.00
CA ILE A 57 19.12 6.21 -12.16
C ILE A 57 19.36 7.69 -12.44
N LYS A 58 19.80 8.03 -13.66
CA LYS A 58 19.74 9.41 -14.13
C LYS A 58 18.27 9.78 -14.28
N THR A 59 17.58 9.99 -13.15
CA THR A 59 16.42 10.85 -13.22
C THR A 59 17.03 12.24 -13.39
N THR A 60 16.93 12.79 -14.60
CA THR A 60 17.17 14.22 -14.82
C THR A 60 16.24 15.08 -13.95
N HIS A 61 15.24 14.45 -13.33
CA HIS A 61 14.36 14.98 -12.31
C HIS A 61 14.23 13.98 -11.15
N SER A 62 14.88 14.23 -10.01
CA SER A 62 14.79 13.46 -8.74
C SER A 62 13.36 13.12 -8.29
N ASP A 63 12.33 13.69 -8.93
CA ASP A 63 10.93 13.59 -8.57
C ASP A 63 10.10 12.70 -9.52
N SER A 64 10.68 12.12 -10.57
CA SER A 64 9.94 11.26 -11.51
C SER A 64 9.34 10.01 -10.82
N ARG A 65 8.07 9.70 -11.14
CA ARG A 65 7.35 8.53 -10.63
C ARG A 65 6.93 7.63 -11.78
N TYR A 66 7.40 6.39 -11.80
CA TYR A 66 7.04 5.42 -12.84
C TYR A 66 5.84 4.60 -12.37
N VAL A 67 4.85 4.43 -13.22
CA VAL A 67 3.62 3.72 -12.89
C VAL A 67 3.35 2.65 -13.93
N VAL A 68 3.20 1.43 -13.48
CA VAL A 68 2.70 0.32 -14.30
C VAL A 68 1.29 -0.03 -13.85
N ILE A 69 0.36 -0.15 -14.79
CA ILE A 69 -1.00 -0.64 -14.54
C ILE A 69 -1.28 -1.78 -15.52
N ALA A 70 -1.93 -2.84 -15.06
CA ALA A 70 -2.42 -3.90 -15.92
C ALA A 70 -3.88 -4.23 -15.65
N ALA A 71 -4.64 -4.62 -16.67
CA ALA A 71 -6.03 -5.04 -16.48
C ALA A 71 -6.16 -6.42 -15.81
N GLU A 72 -5.10 -7.25 -15.87
CA GLU A 72 -5.00 -8.51 -15.14
C GLU A 72 -3.53 -8.89 -14.88
N GLN A 73 -3.30 -9.79 -13.93
CA GLN A 73 -1.99 -10.41 -13.69
C GLN A 73 -2.08 -11.93 -13.70
N THR A 74 -1.21 -12.59 -14.47
CA THR A 74 -1.17 -14.07 -14.55
C THR A 74 -0.42 -14.70 -13.37
N ALA A 75 0.48 -13.94 -12.72
CA ALA A 75 1.29 -14.37 -11.59
C ALA A 75 1.37 -13.28 -10.50
N GLY A 76 0.22 -12.67 -10.18
CA GLY A 76 0.10 -11.66 -9.13
C GLY A 76 0.58 -12.16 -7.77
N ARG A 77 1.35 -11.33 -7.06
CA ARG A 77 1.98 -11.66 -5.77
C ARG A 77 1.45 -10.78 -4.65
N GLY A 78 1.33 -11.36 -3.46
CA GLY A 78 1.17 -10.68 -2.19
C GLY A 78 2.40 -10.89 -1.30
N GLN A 79 2.31 -10.41 -0.06
CA GLN A 79 3.39 -10.60 0.93
C GLN A 79 3.60 -12.08 1.27
N TRP A 80 4.84 -12.42 1.63
CA TRP A 80 5.26 -13.76 2.07
C TRP A 80 4.89 -14.89 1.09
N GLY A 81 5.04 -14.62 -0.21
CA GLY A 81 4.83 -15.60 -1.27
C GLY A 81 3.36 -15.95 -1.56
N ARG A 82 2.40 -15.30 -0.89
CA ARG A 82 0.97 -15.50 -1.16
C ARG A 82 0.63 -15.04 -2.57
N LYS A 83 -0.34 -15.72 -3.21
CA LYS A 83 -0.85 -15.33 -4.52
C LYS A 83 -1.89 -14.20 -4.37
N TRP A 84 -1.82 -13.20 -5.24
CA TRP A 84 -2.87 -12.19 -5.40
C TRP A 84 -3.66 -12.48 -6.67
N VAL A 85 -4.91 -12.93 -6.53
CA VAL A 85 -5.79 -13.20 -7.68
C VAL A 85 -6.15 -11.88 -8.36
N SER A 86 -5.76 -11.76 -9.63
CA SER A 86 -5.79 -10.49 -10.36
C SER A 86 -6.56 -10.62 -11.67
N SER A 87 -7.82 -11.05 -11.61
CA SER A 87 -8.70 -11.14 -12.77
C SER A 87 -9.19 -9.77 -13.23
N ARG A 88 -9.67 -9.66 -14.46
CA ARG A 88 -10.18 -8.39 -14.98
C ARG A 88 -11.29 -7.83 -14.09
N GLY A 89 -11.30 -6.51 -13.92
CA GLY A 89 -12.24 -5.79 -13.06
C GLY A 89 -11.64 -5.31 -11.74
N GLY A 90 -10.40 -5.66 -11.41
CA GLY A 90 -9.66 -5.03 -10.32
C GLY A 90 -8.73 -3.92 -10.82
N LEU A 91 -8.23 -3.10 -9.89
CA LEU A 91 -7.12 -2.18 -10.12
C LEU A 91 -5.83 -2.86 -9.66
N TYR A 92 -4.89 -3.05 -10.59
CA TYR A 92 -3.55 -3.57 -10.31
C TYR A 92 -2.52 -2.56 -10.80
N LEU A 93 -1.87 -1.88 -9.88
CA LEU A 93 -0.83 -0.91 -10.21
C LEU A 93 0.45 -1.13 -9.41
N SER A 94 1.56 -0.63 -9.95
CA SER A 94 2.81 -0.48 -9.23
C SER A 94 3.36 0.91 -9.43
N TYR A 95 3.88 1.49 -8.36
CA TYR A 95 4.43 2.84 -8.29
C TYR A 95 5.93 2.76 -7.95
N GLY A 96 6.78 3.35 -8.79
CA GLY A 96 8.25 3.24 -8.71
C GLY A 96 8.91 4.60 -8.57
N PHE A 97 9.83 4.71 -7.61
CA PHE A 97 10.54 5.97 -7.33
C PHE A 97 11.83 5.71 -6.51
N VAL A 98 12.59 6.79 -6.28
CA VAL A 98 13.80 6.79 -5.45
C VAL A 98 13.46 7.41 -4.08
N PRO A 99 13.29 6.61 -3.01
CA PRO A 99 12.98 7.13 -1.68
C PRO A 99 14.23 7.68 -0.97
N LYS A 100 14.03 8.67 -0.10
CA LYS A 100 15.08 9.19 0.81
C LYS A 100 15.06 8.46 2.16
N LEU A 101 15.28 7.14 2.13
CA LEU A 101 15.17 6.28 3.33
C LEU A 101 16.38 5.35 3.52
N ASP A 102 16.71 5.11 4.78
CA ASP A 102 17.68 4.07 5.18
C ASP A 102 17.07 2.67 5.06
N ILE A 103 17.92 1.64 4.99
CA ILE A 103 17.54 0.23 4.82
C ILE A 103 16.47 -0.24 5.82
N ASN A 104 16.54 0.22 7.07
CA ASN A 104 15.64 -0.22 8.14
C ASN A 104 14.25 0.46 8.10
N SER A 105 14.07 1.46 7.23
CA SER A 105 12.86 2.27 7.14
C SER A 105 11.92 1.84 6.02
N GLY A 106 12.22 0.75 5.30
CA GLY A 106 11.43 0.32 4.13
C GLY A 106 9.94 0.10 4.40
N TYR A 107 9.57 -0.36 5.60
CA TYR A 107 8.15 -0.53 5.98
C TYR A 107 7.39 0.80 6.08
N GLN A 108 8.07 1.93 6.28
CA GLN A 108 7.42 3.25 6.30
C GLN A 108 6.73 3.56 4.97
N LEU A 109 7.24 3.04 3.85
CA LEU A 109 6.62 3.17 2.54
C LEU A 109 5.26 2.45 2.46
N THR A 110 5.16 1.27 3.06
CA THR A 110 3.91 0.51 3.17
C THR A 110 2.89 1.25 4.04
N LEU A 111 3.32 1.76 5.20
CA LEU A 111 2.46 2.52 6.11
C LEU A 111 1.97 3.83 5.48
N ALA A 112 2.89 4.55 4.82
CA ALA A 112 2.62 5.78 4.08
C ALA A 112 1.57 5.55 2.99
N SER A 113 1.78 4.54 2.16
CA SER A 113 0.85 4.20 1.07
C SER A 113 -0.51 3.77 1.59
N ALA A 114 -0.55 2.93 2.63
CA ALA A 114 -1.81 2.48 3.22
C ALA A 114 -2.62 3.65 3.78
N TRP A 115 -1.97 4.53 4.55
CA TRP A 115 -2.63 5.72 5.10
C TRP A 115 -3.09 6.67 4.01
N GLY A 116 -2.22 7.05 3.07
CA GLY A 116 -2.56 8.02 2.04
C GLY A 116 -3.66 7.52 1.08
N ILE A 117 -3.64 6.24 0.69
CA ILE A 117 -4.73 5.65 -0.10
C ILE A 117 -6.05 5.65 0.68
N ALA A 118 -6.03 5.22 1.96
CA ALA A 118 -7.22 5.21 2.79
C ALA A 118 -7.79 6.62 2.97
N GLU A 119 -6.92 7.61 3.26
CA GLU A 119 -7.32 9.02 3.40
C GLU A 119 -7.98 9.54 2.12
N GLN A 120 -7.40 9.31 0.95
CA GLN A 120 -7.98 9.78 -0.31
C GLN A 120 -9.32 9.11 -0.61
N LEU A 121 -9.46 7.80 -0.37
CA LEU A 121 -10.75 7.10 -0.53
C LEU A 121 -11.83 7.64 0.42
N ARG A 122 -11.45 8.01 1.66
CA ARG A 122 -12.39 8.58 2.65
C ARG A 122 -12.93 9.96 2.25
N LYS A 123 -12.19 10.76 1.48
CA LYS A 123 -12.73 12.02 0.90
C LYS A 123 -13.93 11.79 -0.03
N TYR A 124 -14.07 10.56 -0.51
CA TYR A 124 -15.18 10.11 -1.36
C TYR A 124 -16.30 9.41 -0.58
N GLY A 125 -16.25 9.43 0.76
CA GLY A 125 -17.22 8.76 1.63
C GLY A 125 -17.01 7.24 1.73
N ILE A 126 -15.87 6.73 1.25
CA ILE A 126 -15.51 5.32 1.36
C ILE A 126 -14.68 5.17 2.64
N GLU A 127 -15.32 4.73 3.72
CA GLU A 127 -14.74 4.67 5.08
C GLU A 127 -13.71 3.54 5.23
N VAL A 128 -12.64 3.58 4.45
CA VAL A 128 -11.56 2.59 4.45
C VAL A 128 -10.79 2.64 5.76
N GLU A 129 -10.57 1.46 6.32
CA GLU A 129 -9.68 1.18 7.45
C GLU A 129 -8.43 0.43 6.96
N ILE A 130 -7.43 0.32 7.83
CA ILE A 130 -6.18 -0.38 7.55
C ILE A 130 -6.03 -1.53 8.52
N LYS A 131 -5.94 -2.74 7.98
CA LYS A 131 -5.54 -3.92 8.74
C LYS A 131 -4.04 -4.11 8.63
N TRP A 132 -3.36 -4.12 9.77
CA TRP A 132 -1.91 -4.28 9.80
C TRP A 132 -1.46 -5.61 9.16
N PRO A 133 -0.37 -5.61 8.38
CA PRO A 133 0.50 -4.46 8.10
C PRO A 133 0.13 -3.63 6.86
N ASN A 134 -0.73 -4.14 5.97
CA ASN A 134 -0.77 -3.67 4.58
C ASN A 134 -2.11 -3.82 3.86
N ASP A 135 -3.15 -4.27 4.56
CA ASP A 135 -4.46 -4.56 3.96
C ASP A 135 -5.38 -3.36 4.09
N LEU A 136 -6.04 -2.98 2.99
CA LEU A 136 -7.13 -2.00 3.01
C LEU A 136 -8.43 -2.75 3.26
N VAL A 137 -9.23 -2.26 4.21
CA VAL A 137 -10.45 -2.91 4.69
C VAL A 137 -11.63 -1.96 4.54
N LEU A 138 -12.76 -2.49 4.08
CA LEU A 138 -14.03 -1.78 3.99
C LEU A 138 -15.12 -2.68 4.56
N ASP A 139 -15.90 -2.15 5.50
CA ASP A 139 -16.92 -2.89 6.26
C ASP A 139 -16.43 -4.22 6.84
N GLY A 140 -15.22 -4.22 7.38
CA GLY A 140 -14.61 -5.41 7.98
C GLY A 140 -14.28 -6.52 6.97
N ARG A 141 -14.18 -6.21 5.67
CA ARG A 141 -13.77 -7.15 4.60
C ARG A 141 -12.61 -6.59 3.79
N LYS A 142 -11.80 -7.46 3.20
CA LYS A 142 -10.63 -7.06 2.42
C LYS A 142 -11.04 -6.34 1.13
N LEU A 143 -10.70 -5.06 1.03
CA LEU A 143 -10.86 -4.26 -0.17
C LEU A 143 -9.62 -4.37 -1.09
N GLY A 144 -8.43 -4.39 -0.49
CA GLY A 144 -7.19 -4.37 -1.25
C GLY A 144 -5.97 -4.70 -0.40
N GLY A 145 -4.80 -4.69 -1.03
CA GLY A 145 -3.53 -4.95 -0.35
C GLY A 145 -2.36 -4.27 -1.05
N ILE A 146 -1.32 -4.02 -0.25
CA ILE A 146 -0.10 -3.31 -0.67
C ILE A 146 1.11 -4.24 -0.54
N LEU A 147 1.99 -4.23 -1.55
CA LEU A 147 3.25 -4.96 -1.58
C LEU A 147 4.39 -4.03 -1.96
N THR A 148 5.20 -3.65 -0.97
CA THR A 148 6.41 -2.85 -1.18
C THR A 148 7.61 -3.77 -1.37
N GLU A 149 8.37 -3.54 -2.44
CA GLU A 149 9.67 -4.15 -2.71
C GLU A 149 10.71 -3.03 -2.82
N THR A 150 11.93 -3.25 -2.35
CA THR A 150 13.00 -2.23 -2.34
C THR A 150 14.32 -2.81 -2.83
N LYS A 151 15.12 -2.00 -3.52
CA LYS A 151 16.56 -2.27 -3.71
C LYS A 151 17.37 -1.41 -2.75
N VAL A 152 18.45 -2.01 -2.24
CA VAL A 152 19.29 -1.40 -1.20
C VAL A 152 20.73 -1.41 -1.67
N ARG A 153 21.46 -0.32 -1.41
CA ARG A 153 22.91 -0.21 -1.59
C ARG A 153 23.49 0.63 -0.46
N THR A 154 24.63 0.21 0.09
CA THR A 154 25.36 0.97 1.13
C THR A 154 24.44 1.46 2.25
N SER A 155 23.61 0.56 2.79
CA SER A 155 22.63 0.82 3.86
C SER A 155 21.50 1.81 3.55
N LYS A 156 21.33 2.23 2.29
CA LYS A 156 20.23 3.09 1.83
C LYS A 156 19.34 2.38 0.83
N ILE A 157 18.05 2.71 0.86
CA ILE A 157 17.11 2.27 -0.18
C ILE A 157 17.35 3.14 -1.41
N THR A 158 17.73 2.52 -2.53
CA THR A 158 18.04 3.23 -3.78
C THR A 158 16.86 3.26 -4.74
N GLN A 159 15.95 2.29 -4.61
CA GLN A 159 14.73 2.20 -5.43
C GLN A 159 13.65 1.53 -4.60
N ALA A 160 12.40 1.96 -4.76
CA ALA A 160 11.23 1.28 -4.22
C ALA A 160 10.18 1.09 -5.30
N VAL A 161 9.49 -0.05 -5.24
CA VAL A 161 8.30 -0.36 -6.01
C VAL A 161 7.18 -0.73 -5.06
N ILE A 162 6.09 0.04 -5.12
CA ILE A 162 4.89 -0.15 -4.29
C ILE A 162 3.79 -0.70 -5.19
N GLY A 163 3.52 -1.99 -5.06
CA GLY A 163 2.39 -2.66 -5.70
C GLY A 163 1.12 -2.48 -4.91
N VAL A 164 0.02 -2.18 -5.60
CA VAL A 164 -1.30 -2.01 -5.00
C VAL A 164 -2.33 -2.78 -5.83
N GLY A 165 -3.08 -3.64 -5.15
CA GLY A 165 -4.26 -4.30 -5.69
C GLY A 165 -5.52 -3.81 -4.97
N ILE A 166 -6.50 -3.28 -5.70
CA ILE A 166 -7.81 -2.92 -5.15
C ILE A 166 -8.91 -3.65 -5.92
N ASN A 167 -9.84 -4.25 -5.18
CA ASN A 167 -11.01 -4.89 -5.74
C ASN A 167 -12.04 -3.85 -6.19
N TRP A 168 -12.43 -3.88 -7.47
CA TRP A 168 -13.39 -2.93 -8.03
C TRP A 168 -14.68 -3.62 -8.47
N THR A 169 -14.68 -4.37 -9.57
CA THR A 169 -15.78 -5.23 -10.06
C THR A 169 -15.39 -6.70 -10.17
N ASN A 170 -14.12 -7.04 -9.93
CA ASN A 170 -13.66 -8.41 -9.98
C ASN A 170 -14.34 -9.29 -8.90
N PRO A 171 -14.45 -10.60 -9.14
CA PRO A 171 -14.89 -11.53 -8.11
C PRO A 171 -13.94 -11.53 -6.92
N VAL A 172 -14.51 -11.66 -5.72
CA VAL A 172 -13.80 -11.69 -4.44
C VAL A 172 -14.34 -12.84 -3.58
N PRO A 173 -13.55 -13.44 -2.68
CA PRO A 173 -14.06 -14.40 -1.69
C PRO A 173 -14.99 -13.71 -0.68
N SER A 174 -15.66 -14.51 0.17
CA SER A 174 -16.57 -14.02 1.23
C SER A 174 -15.91 -13.03 2.21
N SER A 175 -14.62 -13.23 2.50
CA SER A 175 -13.81 -12.33 3.34
C SER A 175 -13.40 -11.02 2.63
N GLY A 176 -13.72 -10.88 1.34
CA GLY A 176 -13.41 -9.72 0.53
C GLY A 176 -14.64 -8.86 0.18
N VAL A 177 -14.38 -7.65 -0.29
CA VAL A 177 -15.38 -6.73 -0.85
C VAL A 177 -14.78 -6.05 -2.07
N ASN A 178 -15.61 -5.75 -3.07
CA ASN A 178 -15.24 -4.92 -4.20
C ASN A 178 -16.05 -3.61 -4.15
N LEU A 179 -15.46 -2.51 -4.63
CA LEU A 179 -16.06 -1.19 -4.48
C LEU A 179 -17.37 -1.04 -5.25
N ASP A 180 -17.53 -1.65 -6.42
CA ASP A 180 -18.74 -1.49 -7.23
C ASP A 180 -19.96 -2.13 -6.55
N CYS A 181 -19.84 -3.35 -6.04
CA CYS A 181 -20.90 -3.99 -5.27
C CYS A 181 -21.22 -3.20 -3.99
N TRP A 182 -20.22 -2.62 -3.34
CA TRP A 182 -20.43 -1.78 -2.16
C TRP A 182 -21.17 -0.47 -2.50
N ASN A 183 -20.79 0.19 -3.60
CA ASN A 183 -21.45 1.41 -4.09
C ASN A 183 -22.95 1.19 -4.34
N ASN A 184 -23.32 0.02 -4.85
CA ASN A 184 -24.71 -0.31 -5.18
C ASN A 184 -25.61 -0.61 -3.96
N GLN A 185 -25.08 -0.60 -2.72
CA GLN A 185 -25.82 -0.85 -1.49
C GLN A 185 -26.49 0.40 -0.88
N GLY A 186 -26.66 1.46 -1.67
CA GLY A 186 -27.31 2.71 -1.24
C GLY A 186 -26.34 3.80 -0.76
N SER A 187 -25.04 3.57 -0.86
CA SER A 187 -24.00 4.59 -0.65
C SER A 187 -23.90 5.48 -1.89
N PRO A 188 -24.05 6.81 -1.78
CA PRO A 188 -23.84 7.72 -2.92
C PRO A 188 -22.35 7.78 -3.26
N SER A 189 -21.86 6.80 -4.00
CA SER A 189 -20.43 6.72 -4.34
C SER A 189 -20.06 7.70 -5.45
N LYS A 190 -18.93 8.36 -5.24
CA LYS A 190 -18.32 9.34 -6.15
C LYS A 190 -17.26 8.74 -7.09
N ILE A 191 -16.77 7.51 -6.84
CA ILE A 191 -15.81 6.85 -7.74
C ILE A 191 -16.59 6.00 -8.73
N SER A 192 -16.73 6.46 -9.97
CA SER A 192 -17.60 5.82 -10.98
C SER A 192 -16.89 4.92 -11.98
N CYS A 193 -15.55 4.88 -11.96
CA CYS A 193 -14.77 4.10 -12.92
C CYS A 193 -13.36 3.79 -12.41
N LEU A 194 -12.71 2.80 -13.05
CA LEU A 194 -11.34 2.39 -12.73
C LEU A 194 -10.31 3.51 -12.92
N GLU A 195 -10.47 4.39 -13.91
CA GLU A 195 -9.56 5.53 -14.10
C GLU A 195 -9.61 6.48 -12.90
N LYS A 196 -10.82 6.72 -12.37
CA LYS A 196 -11.01 7.54 -11.18
C LYS A 196 -10.33 6.92 -9.97
N LEU A 197 -10.58 5.62 -9.76
CA LEU A 197 -9.96 4.87 -8.68
C LEU A 197 -8.44 4.90 -8.78
N ALA A 198 -7.89 4.66 -9.98
CA ALA A 198 -6.44 4.70 -10.21
C ALA A 198 -5.85 6.09 -9.90
N ALA A 199 -6.52 7.18 -10.29
CA ALA A 199 -6.09 8.53 -9.95
C ALA A 199 -6.09 8.76 -8.43
N VAL A 200 -7.17 8.42 -7.75
CA VAL A 200 -7.31 8.55 -6.28
C VAL A 200 -6.22 7.75 -5.56
N VAL A 201 -5.94 6.52 -6.01
CA VAL A 201 -4.91 5.66 -5.41
C VAL A 201 -3.50 6.19 -5.66
N LEU A 202 -3.19 6.64 -6.88
CA LEU A 202 -1.87 7.22 -7.19
C LEU A 202 -1.60 8.48 -6.37
N LEU A 203 -2.59 9.37 -6.26
CA LEU A 203 -2.49 10.57 -5.43
C LEU A 203 -2.42 10.22 -3.93
N GLY A 204 -3.05 9.13 -3.51
CA GLY A 204 -2.95 8.62 -2.14
C GLY A 204 -1.58 8.07 -1.80
N ILE A 205 -0.96 7.31 -2.70
CA ILE A 205 0.44 6.88 -2.54
C ILE A 205 1.33 8.12 -2.42
N ASP A 206 1.19 9.08 -3.33
CA ASP A 206 2.01 10.29 -3.36
C ASP A 206 1.83 11.14 -2.09
N SER A 207 0.60 11.39 -1.64
CA SER A 207 0.34 12.15 -0.40
C SER A 207 0.88 11.44 0.84
N GLY A 208 0.82 10.11 0.87
CA GLY A 208 1.44 9.29 1.91
C GLY A 208 2.95 9.49 1.97
N ILE A 209 3.63 9.41 0.82
CA ILE A 209 5.08 9.62 0.72
C ILE A 209 5.45 11.06 1.07
N GLN A 210 4.71 12.05 0.59
CA GLN A 210 4.95 13.46 0.94
C GLN A 210 4.81 13.71 2.44
N CYS A 211 3.78 13.14 3.09
CA CYS A 211 3.64 13.21 4.55
C CYS A 211 4.86 12.61 5.26
N LEU A 212 5.33 11.44 4.80
CA LEU A 212 6.52 10.82 5.38
C LEU A 212 7.76 11.70 5.23
N GLU A 213 7.98 12.28 4.05
CA GLU A 213 9.18 13.07 3.73
C GLU A 213 9.16 14.46 4.38
N GLN A 214 8.00 15.11 4.47
CA GLN A 214 7.88 16.51 4.89
C GLN A 214 7.46 16.64 6.37
N GLU A 215 6.60 15.76 6.87
CA GLU A 215 6.07 15.82 8.24
C GLU A 215 6.71 14.78 9.17
N GLY A 216 7.33 13.75 8.61
CA GLY A 216 8.07 12.72 9.33
C GLY A 216 7.22 11.55 9.83
N VAL A 217 7.91 10.45 10.16
CA VAL A 217 7.29 9.17 10.49
C VAL A 217 6.34 9.23 11.70
N ASN A 218 6.60 10.09 12.69
CA ASN A 218 5.75 10.17 13.88
C ASN A 218 4.34 10.73 13.56
N ILE A 219 4.27 11.73 12.67
CA ILE A 219 3.00 12.28 12.20
C ILE A 219 2.26 11.23 11.37
N LEU A 220 2.96 10.57 10.44
CA LEU A 220 2.40 9.48 9.65
C LEU A 220 1.82 8.38 10.55
N LEU A 221 2.57 7.90 11.55
CA LEU A 221 2.11 6.86 12.47
C LEU A 221 0.89 7.30 13.26
N SER A 222 0.84 8.55 13.74
CA SER A 222 -0.34 9.08 14.43
C SER A 222 -1.58 9.03 13.55
N ARG A 223 -1.46 9.38 12.27
CA ARG A 223 -2.58 9.33 11.30
C ARG A 223 -2.94 7.90 10.90
N TYR A 224 -1.95 7.05 10.66
CA TYR A 224 -2.14 5.62 10.39
C TYR A 224 -2.88 4.92 11.54
N THR A 225 -2.47 5.16 12.79
CA THR A 225 -3.08 4.53 13.97
C THR A 225 -4.56 4.89 14.13
N LYS A 226 -4.99 6.09 13.72
CA LYS A 226 -6.42 6.46 13.72
C LYS A 226 -7.26 5.62 12.76
N LEU A 227 -6.65 5.06 11.72
CA LEU A 227 -7.32 4.20 10.73
C LEU A 227 -7.02 2.71 10.95
N LEU A 228 -6.28 2.34 11.99
CA LEU A 228 -5.91 0.95 12.26
C LEU A 228 -7.13 0.17 12.73
N SER A 229 -7.61 -0.74 11.88
CA SER A 229 -8.85 -1.51 12.13
C SER A 229 -8.76 -2.35 13.39
N ASN A 230 -7.58 -2.83 13.76
CA ASN A 230 -7.40 -3.70 14.94
C ASN A 230 -6.98 -2.95 16.20
N LEU A 231 -7.00 -1.62 16.21
CA LEU A 231 -6.64 -0.86 17.40
C LEU A 231 -7.58 -1.23 18.55
N GLY A 232 -7.01 -1.57 19.71
CA GLY A 232 -7.76 -2.03 20.87
C GLY A 232 -8.13 -3.52 20.88
N ASP A 233 -7.94 -4.25 19.76
CA ASP A 233 -8.20 -5.69 19.73
C ASP A 233 -7.20 -6.44 20.63
N ILE A 234 -7.67 -7.53 21.24
CA ILE A 234 -6.81 -8.45 22.00
C ILE A 234 -6.29 -9.52 21.05
N VAL A 235 -4.96 -9.60 20.92
CA VAL A 235 -4.26 -10.56 20.09
C VAL A 235 -3.59 -11.60 20.99
N LYS A 236 -3.95 -12.87 20.79
CA LYS A 236 -3.23 -14.00 21.39
C LYS A 236 -1.94 -14.24 20.62
N VAL A 237 -0.82 -14.22 21.33
CA VAL A 237 0.52 -14.45 20.78
C VAL A 237 1.03 -15.76 21.38
N ASN A 238 0.86 -16.85 20.63
CA ASN A 238 1.06 -18.22 21.09
C ASN A 238 0.22 -18.54 22.34
N ASP A 239 0.49 -19.68 22.99
CA ASP A 239 -0.20 -20.09 24.23
C ASP A 239 0.23 -19.27 25.46
N ASP A 240 1.28 -18.44 25.33
CA ASP A 240 1.98 -17.82 26.46
C ASP A 240 1.49 -16.41 26.84
N PHE A 241 0.78 -15.70 25.96
CA PHE A 241 0.48 -14.28 26.17
C PHE A 241 -0.67 -13.75 25.30
N SER A 242 -1.46 -12.81 25.84
CA SER A 242 -2.42 -12.00 25.08
C SER A 242 -2.17 -10.50 25.30
N GLY A 243 -2.06 -9.74 24.21
CA GLY A 243 -1.79 -8.30 24.26
C GLY A 243 -2.83 -7.47 23.52
N THR A 244 -3.09 -6.26 24.01
CA THR A 244 -3.94 -5.28 23.34
C THR A 244 -3.13 -4.54 22.27
N VAL A 245 -3.63 -4.46 21.04
CA VAL A 245 -3.02 -3.64 20.00
C VAL A 245 -3.13 -2.16 20.36
N ILE A 246 -1.99 -1.47 20.42
CA ILE A 246 -1.92 -0.04 20.75
C ILE A 246 -1.28 0.82 19.64
N GLY A 247 -0.76 0.21 18.58
CA GLY A 247 -0.25 0.94 17.43
C GLY A 247 0.76 0.15 16.62
N VAL A 248 1.60 0.87 15.88
CA VAL A 248 2.66 0.33 15.03
C VAL A 248 3.92 1.19 15.20
N THR A 249 5.10 0.57 15.19
CA THR A 249 6.38 1.29 15.30
C THR A 249 6.82 1.89 13.96
N SER A 250 7.82 2.77 13.98
CA SER A 250 8.44 3.34 12.77
C SER A 250 9.14 2.31 11.87
N THR A 251 9.38 1.11 12.37
CA THR A 251 9.92 -0.04 11.62
C THR A 251 8.82 -0.98 11.12
N GLY A 252 7.54 -0.65 11.35
CA GLY A 252 6.39 -1.43 10.91
C GLY A 252 5.96 -2.55 11.87
N ASN A 253 6.54 -2.67 13.05
CA ASN A 253 6.17 -3.72 14.01
C ASN A 253 4.85 -3.38 14.70
N LEU A 254 3.96 -4.37 14.85
CA LEU A 254 2.74 -4.22 15.64
C LEU A 254 3.11 -4.04 17.11
N HIS A 255 2.60 -2.98 17.74
CA HIS A 255 2.84 -2.66 19.14
C HIS A 255 1.69 -3.18 19.99
N LEU A 256 2.00 -4.13 20.87
CA LEU A 256 1.07 -4.72 21.82
C LEU A 256 1.40 -4.27 23.24
N ARG A 257 0.37 -3.94 24.03
CA ARG A 257 0.46 -3.75 25.47
C ARG A 257 0.05 -5.03 26.18
N ARG A 258 0.87 -5.49 27.12
CA ARG A 258 0.63 -6.68 27.93
C ARG A 258 -0.50 -6.46 28.94
N SER A 259 -1.38 -7.45 29.08
CA SER A 259 -2.39 -7.48 30.13
C SER A 259 -1.73 -7.53 31.52
N THR A 260 -2.28 -6.81 32.48
CA THR A 260 -1.73 -6.60 33.84
C THR A 260 -1.65 -7.88 34.69
N SER A 261 -2.34 -8.95 34.34
CA SER A 261 -2.21 -10.25 35.03
C SER A 261 -0.85 -10.92 34.79
N ASP A 262 -0.12 -10.53 33.75
CA ASP A 262 1.18 -11.12 33.38
C ASP A 262 2.40 -10.29 33.83
N THR A 263 2.20 -9.06 34.31
CA THR A 263 3.30 -8.13 34.64
C THR A 263 4.10 -8.53 35.87
N PHE A 264 3.60 -9.48 36.67
CA PHE A 264 4.34 -10.05 37.81
C PHE A 264 5.50 -10.97 37.41
N SER A 265 5.65 -11.28 36.12
CA SER A 265 6.71 -12.17 35.60
C SER A 265 8.05 -11.48 35.26
N GLY A 266 8.20 -10.19 35.53
CA GLY A 266 9.40 -9.41 35.16
C GLY A 266 9.57 -9.18 33.65
N LYS A 267 8.57 -9.55 32.84
CA LYS A 267 8.55 -9.35 31.39
C LYS A 267 8.16 -7.91 31.02
N PRO A 268 8.67 -7.36 29.91
CA PRO A 268 8.35 -5.99 29.48
C PRO A 268 6.85 -5.82 29.19
N SER A 269 6.32 -4.64 29.54
CA SER A 269 4.91 -4.29 29.36
C SER A 269 4.51 -4.06 27.89
N SER A 270 5.49 -3.84 27.01
CA SER A 270 5.31 -3.70 25.57
C SER A 270 5.95 -4.86 24.82
N VAL A 271 5.23 -5.37 23.81
CA VAL A 271 5.69 -6.42 22.89
C VAL A 271 5.57 -5.87 21.47
N PHE A 272 6.57 -6.16 20.63
CA PHE A 272 6.60 -5.73 19.24
C PHE A 272 6.65 -6.95 18.33
N LEU A 273 5.66 -7.09 17.45
CA LEU A 273 5.59 -8.20 16.50
C LEU A 273 5.96 -7.73 15.11
N GLN A 274 6.93 -8.39 14.48
CA GLN A 274 7.33 -8.08 13.11
C GLN A 274 6.24 -8.48 12.12
N PRO A 275 6.07 -7.74 11.01
CA PRO A 275 5.18 -8.14 9.92
C PRO A 275 5.42 -9.60 9.48
N GLY A 276 4.35 -10.40 9.45
CA GLY A 276 4.38 -11.79 8.99
C GLY A 276 4.52 -12.82 10.10
N THR A 277 4.76 -12.42 11.35
CA THR A 277 4.81 -13.36 12.48
C THR A 277 3.42 -13.82 12.94
N ILE A 278 2.40 -13.00 12.70
CA ILE A 278 1.00 -13.30 12.99
C ILE A 278 0.09 -12.81 11.86
N SER A 279 -1.12 -13.34 11.80
CA SER A 279 -2.18 -12.84 10.93
C SER A 279 -3.33 -12.32 11.77
N LEU A 280 -3.71 -11.07 11.57
CA LEU A 280 -4.93 -10.52 12.16
C LEU A 280 -6.13 -10.89 11.28
N GLY A 281 -7.20 -11.39 11.90
CA GLY A 281 -8.47 -11.67 11.23
C GLY A 281 -9.19 -10.38 10.79
N TYR A 282 -10.28 -10.52 10.05
CA TYR A 282 -11.16 -9.39 9.75
C TYR A 282 -12.38 -9.42 10.68
N ARG A 283 -12.84 -8.27 11.17
CA ARG A 283 -13.90 -8.19 12.20
C ARG A 283 -15.23 -8.86 11.80
N ASN A 284 -15.50 -9.00 10.49
CA ASN A 284 -16.72 -9.59 9.95
C ASN A 284 -16.48 -10.87 9.13
N SER A 285 -15.28 -11.45 9.15
CA SER A 285 -15.08 -12.78 8.56
C SER A 285 -15.54 -13.82 9.58
N SER A 286 -16.65 -14.48 9.30
CA SER A 286 -17.02 -15.74 9.94
C SER A 286 -16.07 -16.84 9.46
N ASP A 287 -14.85 -16.83 9.97
CA ASP A 287 -13.87 -17.93 9.87
C ASP A 287 -13.21 -18.13 11.25
#